data_AF-A0A822EF24-F1
#
_entry.id   AF-A0A822EF24-F1
#
_cell.length_a   1.000
_cell.length_b   1.000
_cell.length_c   1.000
_cell.angle_alpha   90.00
_cell.angle_beta   90.00
_cell.angle_gamma   90.00
#
_symmetry.space_group_name_H-M   'P 1'
#
loop_
_entity.id
_entity.type
_entity.pdbx_description
1 polymer ?
#
loop_
_entity_poly.entity_id
_entity_poly.type
_entity_poly.pdbx_seq_one_letter_code
_entity_poly.pdbx_strand_id
1 'polypeptide(L)'
;VKEFFEDFDPLRLGTISESRFIRVLTSLGLTGIDGVPLTEAQMFALCDHYRHPDQHDLILWKQFEQDVESVFTLSDLEKSPIIQVSPQTIYEMPTAGTPDWTNIDPFNKEELHQAMQNWKTKCEQRRIEIVQPFKQFDK
;
A
#
# COMPACT_ATOMS: atom_id res chain seq x y z
N VAL A 1 -11.17 10.86 2.13
CA VAL A 1 -9.90 11.62 2.21
C VAL A 1 -10.06 13.12 2.00
N LYS A 2 -10.98 13.56 1.13
CA LYS A 2 -11.28 14.97 0.82
C LYS A 2 -11.30 15.94 2.01
N GLU A 3 -12.09 15.63 3.03
CA GLU A 3 -12.31 16.51 4.19
C GLU A 3 -11.00 16.89 4.90
N PHE A 4 -10.03 15.98 4.92
CA PHE A 4 -8.72 16.20 5.55
C PHE A 4 -7.81 17.14 4.74
N PHE A 5 -8.07 17.30 3.44
CA PHE A 5 -7.30 18.17 2.55
C PHE A 5 -7.93 19.57 2.39
N GLU A 6 -9.27 19.67 2.47
CA GLU A 6 -9.97 20.95 2.29
C GLU A 6 -9.55 22.02 3.29
N ASP A 7 -9.25 21.63 4.54
CA ASP A 7 -8.74 22.54 5.57
C ASP A 7 -7.38 23.16 5.22
N PHE A 8 -6.61 22.51 4.35
CA PHE A 8 -5.28 22.96 3.93
C PHE A 8 -5.27 23.73 2.59
N ASP A 9 -6.41 23.79 1.90
CA ASP A 9 -6.62 24.48 0.62
C ASP A 9 -7.85 25.42 0.68
N PRO A 10 -7.76 26.52 1.45
CA PRO A 10 -8.89 27.45 1.63
C PRO A 10 -9.31 28.15 0.34
N LEU A 11 -8.41 28.21 -0.65
CA LEU A 11 -8.66 28.83 -1.96
C LEU A 11 -9.25 27.84 -2.98
N ARG A 12 -9.39 26.55 -2.61
CA ARG A 12 -9.92 25.49 -3.46
C ARG A 12 -9.20 25.39 -4.81
N LEU A 13 -7.88 25.59 -4.79
CA LEU A 13 -7.03 25.50 -5.98
C LEU A 13 -6.75 24.05 -6.39
N GLY A 14 -7.08 23.10 -5.53
CA GLY A 14 -6.79 21.68 -5.71
C GLY A 14 -5.31 21.32 -5.48
N THR A 15 -4.56 22.21 -4.84
CA THR A 15 -3.13 22.08 -4.58
C THR A 15 -2.78 22.44 -3.14
N ILE A 16 -1.79 21.75 -2.57
CA ILE A 16 -1.21 22.06 -1.25
C ILE A 16 0.29 21.81 -1.26
N SER A 17 1.04 22.36 -0.30
CA SER A 17 2.47 22.09 -0.18
C SER A 17 2.76 20.63 0.19
N GLU A 18 3.90 20.10 -0.25
CA GLU A 18 4.36 18.73 0.05
C GLU A 18 4.29 18.38 1.55
N SER A 19 4.77 19.27 2.41
CA SER A 19 4.73 19.07 3.88
C SER A 19 3.32 18.94 4.45
N ARG A 20 2.33 19.65 3.87
CA ARG A 20 0.92 19.54 4.25
C ARG A 20 0.35 18.21 3.77
N PHE A 21 0.70 17.80 2.55
CA PHE A 21 0.26 16.52 1.98
C PHE A 21 0.73 15.35 2.85
N ILE A 22 2.02 15.31 3.20
CA ILE A 22 2.60 14.32 4.13
C ILE A 22 1.87 14.32 5.47
N ARG A 23 1.60 15.50 6.03
CA ARG A 23 0.90 15.63 7.32
C ARG A 23 -0.54 15.11 7.27
N VAL A 24 -1.24 15.30 6.15
CA VAL A 24 -2.59 14.73 5.94
C VAL A 24 -2.52 13.21 5.86
N LEU A 25 -1.60 12.64 5.07
CA LEU A 25 -1.41 11.18 5.00
C LEU A 25 -1.09 10.58 6.37
N THR A 26 -0.27 11.28 7.15
CA THR A 26 0.05 10.90 8.53
C THR A 26 -1.18 10.92 9.42
N SER A 27 -2.00 11.97 9.33
CA SER A 27 -3.22 12.13 10.14
C SER A 27 -4.30 11.11 9.78
N LEU A 28 -4.30 10.61 8.54
CA LEU A 28 -5.19 9.53 8.07
C LEU A 28 -4.76 8.15 8.61
N GLY A 29 -3.67 8.05 9.36
CA GLY A 29 -3.15 6.77 9.85
C GLY A 29 -2.51 5.90 8.76
N LEU A 30 -2.25 6.47 7.57
CA LEU A 30 -1.61 5.77 6.47
C LEU A 30 -0.09 5.62 6.68
N THR A 31 0.46 6.28 7.71
CA THR A 31 1.85 6.16 8.14
C THR A 31 1.90 5.53 9.53
N GLY A 32 2.11 4.22 9.59
CA GLY A 32 2.49 3.52 10.81
C GLY A 32 1.36 3.14 11.79
N ILE A 33 1.50 1.90 12.28
CA ILE A 33 0.88 1.22 13.44
C ILE A 33 -0.35 0.32 13.14
N ASP A 34 -1.26 0.65 12.22
CA ASP A 34 -2.46 -0.19 11.99
C ASP A 34 -2.58 -0.76 10.57
N GLY A 35 -1.69 -1.70 10.24
CA GLY A 35 -1.94 -2.69 9.18
C GLY A 35 -1.55 -2.34 7.73
N VAL A 36 -1.26 -1.08 7.39
CA VAL A 36 -0.65 -0.68 6.11
C VAL A 36 0.24 0.56 6.28
N PRO A 37 1.51 0.44 6.71
CA PRO A 37 2.39 1.60 6.75
C PRO A 37 2.90 1.91 5.34
N LEU A 38 2.52 3.05 4.78
CA LEU A 38 3.31 3.67 3.72
C LEU A 38 4.72 3.90 4.29
N THR A 39 5.72 3.27 3.69
CA THR A 39 7.12 3.57 3.97
C THR A 39 7.42 5.02 3.56
N GLU A 40 8.47 5.59 4.15
CA GLU A 40 8.93 6.94 3.78
C GLU A 40 9.18 7.06 2.26
N ALA A 41 9.80 6.04 1.65
CA ALA A 41 10.04 5.99 0.22
C ALA A 41 8.72 5.98 -0.60
N GLN A 42 7.71 5.22 -0.18
CA GLN A 42 6.40 5.21 -0.84
C GLN A 42 5.67 6.55 -0.69
N MET A 43 5.80 7.19 0.47
CA MET A 43 5.22 8.52 0.70
C MET A 43 5.85 9.58 -0.20
N PHE A 44 7.18 9.56 -0.36
CA PHE A 44 7.87 10.44 -1.30
C PHE A 44 7.52 10.12 -2.76
N ALA A 45 7.37 8.84 -3.11
CA ALA A 45 6.92 8.46 -4.45
C ALA A 45 5.51 9.00 -4.76
N LEU A 46 4.60 9.00 -3.78
CA LEU A 46 3.28 9.64 -3.94
C LEU A 46 3.40 11.15 -4.12
N CYS A 47 4.26 11.81 -3.32
CA CYS A 47 4.50 13.25 -3.48
C CYS A 47 5.04 13.58 -4.88
N ASP A 48 5.98 12.78 -5.38
CA ASP A 48 6.54 12.95 -6.72
C ASP A 48 5.49 12.72 -7.82
N HIS A 49 4.69 11.66 -7.69
CA HIS A 49 3.65 11.32 -8.66
C HIS A 49 2.59 12.42 -8.82
N TYR A 50 2.20 13.05 -7.72
CA TYR A 50 1.19 14.12 -7.71
C TYR A 50 1.80 15.53 -7.72
N ARG A 51 3.10 15.68 -7.99
CA ARG A 51 3.75 16.99 -8.04
C ARG A 51 3.18 17.84 -9.17
N HIS A 52 2.93 19.11 -8.90
CA HIS A 52 2.46 20.04 -9.92
C HIS A 52 3.55 20.28 -10.98
N PRO A 53 3.24 20.21 -12.29
CA PRO A 53 4.25 20.30 -13.35
C PRO A 53 5.03 21.62 -13.36
N ASP A 54 4.34 22.73 -13.12
CA ASP A 54 4.97 24.06 -13.11
C ASP A 54 5.44 24.54 -11.72
N GLN A 55 4.84 24.03 -10.64
CA GLN A 55 5.04 24.53 -9.27
C GLN A 55 5.49 23.40 -8.37
N HIS A 56 6.79 23.13 -8.36
CA HIS A 56 7.35 21.93 -7.74
C HIS A 56 7.06 21.84 -6.24
N ASP A 57 6.85 22.95 -5.53
CA ASP A 57 6.51 22.93 -4.09
C ASP A 57 5.08 22.47 -3.80
N LEU A 58 4.23 22.35 -4.83
CA LEU A 58 2.81 22.02 -4.72
C LEU A 58 2.50 20.61 -5.22
N ILE A 59 1.56 19.98 -4.52
CA ILE A 59 1.02 18.65 -4.79
C ILE A 59 -0.45 18.79 -5.18
N LEU A 60 -0.83 18.16 -6.29
CA LEU A 60 -2.18 18.09 -6.86
C LEU A 60 -3.07 17.14 -6.04
N TRP A 61 -3.39 17.50 -4.80
CA TRP A 61 -4.17 16.66 -3.90
C TRP A 61 -5.56 16.31 -4.44
N LYS A 62 -6.14 17.17 -5.29
CA LYS A 62 -7.43 16.88 -5.93
C LYS A 62 -7.36 15.72 -6.91
N GLN A 63 -6.25 15.57 -7.64
CA GLN A 63 -6.04 14.41 -8.50
C GLN A 63 -5.89 13.14 -7.64
N PHE A 64 -5.11 13.23 -6.56
CA PHE A 64 -5.00 12.13 -5.60
C PHE A 64 -6.36 11.70 -5.02
N GLU A 65 -7.20 12.66 -4.60
CA GLU A 65 -8.55 12.37 -4.11
C GLU A 65 -9.39 11.64 -5.16
N GLN A 66 -9.37 12.11 -6.41
CA GLN A 66 -10.11 11.50 -7.51
C GLN A 66 -9.66 10.06 -7.77
N ASP A 67 -8.35 9.82 -7.78
CA ASP A 67 -7.81 8.49 -8.01
C ASP A 67 -8.19 7.54 -6.87
N VAL A 68 -8.13 7.99 -5.61
CA VAL A 68 -8.56 7.22 -4.44
C VAL A 68 -10.06 6.92 -4.50
N GLU A 69 -10.89 7.90 -4.87
CA GLU A 69 -12.34 7.73 -4.96
C GLU A 69 -12.74 6.79 -6.11
N SER A 70 -11.98 6.82 -7.21
CA SER A 70 -12.22 5.97 -8.40
C SER A 70 -12.17 4.47 -8.10
N VAL A 71 -11.41 4.08 -7.06
CA VAL A 71 -11.37 2.70 -6.57
C VAL A 71 -12.72 2.29 -5.99
N PHE A 72 -13.44 3.20 -5.34
CA PHE A 72 -14.75 2.93 -4.75
C PHE A 72 -15.86 3.03 -5.77
N THR A 73 -15.95 4.17 -6.47
CA THR A 73 -17.02 4.42 -7.45
C THR A 73 -16.52 5.25 -8.63
N LEU A 74 -17.04 4.96 -9.82
CA LEU A 74 -16.80 5.85 -10.96
C LEU A 74 -17.61 7.14 -10.75
N SER A 75 -16.91 8.27 -10.78
CA SER A 75 -17.55 9.59 -10.75
C SER A 75 -18.43 9.79 -11.99
N ASP A 76 -19.48 10.61 -11.87
CA ASP A 76 -20.34 11.03 -12.99
C ASP A 76 -21.11 9.91 -13.74
N LEU A 77 -21.34 8.75 -13.12
CA LEU A 77 -22.16 7.67 -13.73
C LEU A 77 -23.56 8.14 -14.16
N GLU A 78 -24.12 9.12 -13.46
CA GLU A 78 -25.40 9.76 -13.81
C GLU A 78 -25.40 10.44 -15.19
N LYS A 79 -24.22 10.84 -15.69
CA LYS A 79 -24.04 11.46 -17.02
C LYS A 79 -23.79 10.42 -18.10
N SER A 80 -23.60 9.14 -17.74
CA SER A 80 -23.20 8.09 -18.67
C SER A 80 -23.79 6.73 -18.27
N PRO A 81 -25.10 6.52 -18.50
CA PRO A 81 -25.84 5.34 -18.03
C PRO A 81 -25.44 4.01 -18.70
N ILE A 82 -24.58 4.05 -19.73
CA ILE A 82 -24.11 2.89 -20.49
C ILE A 82 -22.77 2.36 -19.95
N ILE A 83 -22.11 3.10 -19.06
CA ILE A 83 -20.82 2.69 -18.49
C ILE A 83 -21.05 1.50 -17.55
N GLN A 84 -20.43 0.36 -17.87
CA GLN A 84 -20.37 -0.79 -16.97
C GLN A 84 -19.15 -0.65 -16.05
N VAL A 85 -19.41 -0.61 -14.75
CA VAL A 85 -18.35 -0.64 -13.73
C VAL A 85 -17.71 -2.03 -13.70
N SER A 86 -16.39 -2.09 -13.80
CA SER A 86 -15.65 -3.34 -13.63
C SER A 86 -15.69 -3.74 -12.14
N PRO A 87 -15.71 -5.04 -11.79
CA PRO A 87 -15.52 -5.48 -10.42
C PRO A 87 -14.21 -4.92 -9.87
N GLN A 88 -14.25 -4.37 -8.64
CA GLN A 88 -13.07 -3.82 -7.98
C GLN A 88 -11.98 -4.88 -7.89
N THR A 89 -10.79 -4.58 -8.42
CA THR A 89 -9.62 -5.42 -8.17
C THR A 89 -9.11 -5.08 -6.78
N ILE A 90 -9.56 -5.84 -5.77
CA ILE A 90 -9.01 -5.72 -4.42
C ILE A 90 -7.58 -6.25 -4.49
N TYR A 91 -6.60 -5.37 -4.38
CA TYR A 91 -5.21 -5.79 -4.17
C TYR A 91 -5.08 -6.26 -2.72
N GLU A 92 -5.08 -7.57 -2.52
CA GLU A 92 -4.79 -8.17 -1.22
C GLU A 92 -3.29 -8.01 -0.94
N MET A 93 -2.96 -7.14 0.01
CA MET A 93 -1.56 -7.01 0.40
C MET A 93 -1.06 -8.31 1.04
N PRO A 94 0.13 -8.80 0.66
CA PRO A 94 0.71 -9.98 1.26
C PRO A 94 0.87 -9.77 2.77
N THR A 95 0.55 -10.80 3.56
CA THR A 95 0.84 -10.81 4.99
C THR A 95 2.33 -10.56 5.20
N ALA A 96 2.69 -9.73 6.19
CA ALA A 96 4.08 -9.50 6.53
C ALA A 96 4.78 -10.85 6.79
N GLY A 97 5.89 -11.11 6.09
CA GLY A 97 6.61 -12.39 6.17
C GLY A 97 6.12 -13.48 5.20
N THR A 98 5.11 -13.23 4.37
CA THR A 98 4.74 -14.10 3.23
C THR A 98 5.09 -13.44 1.89
N PRO A 99 6.36 -13.08 1.61
CA PRO A 99 6.70 -12.55 0.31
C PRO A 99 6.41 -13.60 -0.77
N ASP A 100 6.10 -13.14 -1.96
CA ASP A 100 5.93 -14.02 -3.11
C ASP A 100 7.29 -14.59 -3.54
N TRP A 101 7.59 -15.80 -3.06
CA TRP A 101 8.85 -16.50 -3.36
C TRP A 101 8.90 -17.03 -4.81
N THR A 102 7.87 -16.81 -5.63
CA THR A 102 7.88 -17.27 -7.02
C THR A 102 8.86 -16.49 -7.89
N ASN A 103 9.18 -15.24 -7.51
CA ASN A 103 9.98 -14.29 -8.28
C ASN A 103 11.40 -14.09 -7.71
N ILE A 104 12.04 -15.19 -7.29
CA ILE A 104 13.42 -15.21 -6.79
C ILE A 104 14.33 -15.74 -7.90
N ASP A 105 15.58 -15.28 -7.91
CA ASP A 105 16.61 -15.76 -8.83
C ASP A 105 16.58 -17.31 -8.92
N PRO A 106 16.55 -17.89 -10.13
CA PRO A 106 16.40 -19.33 -10.33
C PRO A 106 17.45 -20.17 -9.60
N PHE A 107 18.68 -19.63 -9.44
CA PHE A 107 19.78 -20.29 -8.75
C PHE A 107 19.48 -20.45 -7.25
N ASN A 108 18.95 -19.39 -6.63
CA ASN A 108 18.59 -19.39 -5.22
C ASN A 108 17.32 -20.22 -4.94
N LYS A 109 16.45 -20.41 -5.95
CA LYS A 109 15.17 -21.11 -5.78
C LYS A 109 15.37 -22.61 -5.49
N GLU A 110 16.28 -23.28 -6.18
CA GLU A 110 16.51 -24.71 -5.98
C GLU A 110 17.20 -24.98 -4.64
N GLU A 111 18.25 -24.22 -4.30
CA GLU A 111 18.94 -24.36 -3.01
C GLU A 111 17.99 -24.11 -1.83
N LEU A 112 17.16 -23.06 -1.92
CA LEU A 112 16.13 -22.77 -0.92
C LEU A 112 15.12 -23.92 -0.82
N HIS A 113 14.66 -24.44 -1.96
CA HIS A 113 13.70 -25.53 -1.97
C HIS A 113 14.28 -26.79 -1.31
N GLN A 114 15.53 -27.16 -1.63
CA GLN A 114 16.22 -28.29 -1.01
C GLN A 114 16.41 -28.09 0.50
N ALA A 115 16.83 -26.90 0.93
CA ALA A 115 16.99 -26.57 2.35
C ALA A 115 15.64 -26.68 3.11
N MET A 116 14.56 -26.16 2.51
CA MET A 116 13.21 -26.22 3.08
C MET A 116 12.69 -27.66 3.18
N GLN A 117 12.94 -28.51 2.17
CA GLN A 117 12.58 -29.93 2.22
C GLN A 117 13.35 -30.68 3.30
N ASN A 118 14.67 -30.48 3.38
CA ASN A 118 15.51 -31.09 4.41
C ASN A 118 15.06 -30.70 5.82
N TRP A 119 14.72 -29.42 6.01
CA TRP A 119 14.19 -28.93 7.28
C TRP A 119 12.85 -29.57 7.62
N LYS A 120 11.92 -29.62 6.66
CA LYS A 120 10.61 -30.27 6.83
C LYS A 120 10.75 -31.73 7.26
N THR A 121 11.57 -32.52 6.55
CA THR A 121 11.83 -33.92 6.89
C THR A 121 12.39 -34.06 8.29
N LYS A 122 13.33 -33.20 8.69
CA LYS A 122 13.92 -33.21 10.03
C LYS A 122 12.89 -32.90 11.12
N CYS A 123 11.98 -31.96 10.87
CA CYS A 123 10.90 -31.61 11.79
C CYS A 123 9.89 -32.75 11.94
N GLU A 124 9.52 -33.41 10.84
CA GLU A 124 8.62 -34.57 10.86
C GLU A 124 9.23 -35.76 11.60
N GLN A 125 10.48 -36.12 11.29
CA GLN A 125 11.18 -37.24 11.92
C GLN A 125 11.37 -37.04 13.44
N ARG A 126 11.63 -35.79 13.85
CA ARG A 126 11.92 -35.45 15.25
C ARG A 126 10.69 -34.94 16.02
N ARG A 127 9.52 -34.85 15.37
CA ARG A 127 8.29 -34.25 15.92
C ARG A 127 8.54 -32.87 16.56
N ILE A 128 9.29 -32.02 15.84
CA ILE A 128 9.59 -30.67 16.31
C ILE A 128 8.34 -29.81 16.10
N GLU A 129 7.75 -29.33 17.19
CA GLU A 129 6.70 -28.31 17.13
C GLU A 129 7.33 -26.93 16.86
N ILE A 130 7.41 -26.57 15.57
CA ILE A 130 8.04 -25.32 15.13
C ILE A 130 7.25 -24.10 15.62
N VAL A 131 5.91 -24.16 15.61
CA VAL A 131 5.06 -22.98 15.82
C VAL A 131 5.07 -22.49 17.27
N GLN A 132 5.13 -23.38 18.27
CA GLN A 132 5.00 -23.01 19.68
C GLN A 132 6.09 -22.05 20.17
N PRO A 133 7.39 -22.25 19.85
CA PRO A 133 8.44 -21.28 20.17
C PRO A 133 8.21 -19.88 19.60
N PHE A 134 7.67 -19.76 18.38
CA PHE A 134 7.49 -18.45 17.73
C PHE A 134 6.25 -17.69 18.23
N LYS A 135 5.21 -18.40 18.70
CA LYS A 135 4.01 -17.77 19.29
C LYS A 135 4.31 -16.85 20.48
N GLN A 136 5.42 -17.05 21.18
CA GLN A 136 5.84 -16.18 22.28
C GLN A 136 6.39 -14.83 21.80
N PHE A 137 6.82 -14.74 20.54
CA PHE A 137 7.37 -13.54 19.91
C PHE A 137 6.33 -12.78 19.08
N ASP A 138 5.16 -13.39 18.81
CA ASP A 138 4.03 -12.77 18.08
C ASP A 138 3.11 -11.92 18.99
N LYS A 139 3.52 -11.63 20.25
CA LYS A 139 2.80 -10.82 21.24
C LYS A 139 3.53 -9.51 21.51
#